data_AF-A0A5C7PMK4-F1
#
_entry.id   AF-A0A5C7PMK4-F1
#
_cell.length_a   1.000
_cell.length_b   1.000
_cell.length_c   1.000
_cell.angle_alpha   90.00
_cell.angle_beta   90.00
_cell.angle_gamma   90.00
#
_symmetry.space_group_name_H-M   'P 1'
#
loop_
_entity.id
_entity.type
_entity.pdbx_description
1 polymer ?
#
loop_
_entity_poly.entity_id
_entity_poly.type
_entity_poly.pdbx_seq_one_letter_code
_entity_poly.pdbx_strand_id
1 'polypeptide(L)'
;MNVAAALQPILDRYDLTIADLRGPCRLNRYVHARRAVIRLLRAEPFSWSLMAVGDYLDRDASTILHHERAIAAHSMELVRDE
;
A
#
# COMPACT_ATOMS: atom_id res chain seq x y z
N MET A 1 -6.82 -12.28 11.70
CA MET A 1 -6.38 -10.90 11.99
C MET A 1 -7.34 -9.95 11.27
N ASN A 2 -7.84 -8.91 11.95
CA ASN A 2 -8.72 -7.92 11.30
C ASN A 2 -7.88 -6.94 10.46
N VAL A 3 -8.26 -6.70 9.21
CA VAL A 3 -7.61 -5.74 8.31
C VAL A 3 -7.50 -4.35 8.95
N ALA A 4 -8.56 -3.86 9.60
CA ALA A 4 -8.54 -2.54 10.23
C ALA A 4 -7.44 -2.42 11.30
N ALA A 5 -7.30 -3.44 12.14
CA ALA A 5 -6.25 -3.48 13.16
C ALA A 5 -4.84 -3.59 12.56
N ALA A 6 -4.68 -4.31 11.45
CA ALA A 6 -3.40 -4.45 10.77
C ALA A 6 -2.97 -3.15 10.06
N LEU A 7 -3.92 -2.33 9.61
CA LEU A 7 -3.65 -1.04 8.96
C LEU A 7 -3.29 0.07 9.95
N GLN A 8 -3.80 0.00 11.19
CA GLN A 8 -3.66 1.08 12.18
C GLN A 8 -2.21 1.57 12.36
N PRO A 9 -1.19 0.70 12.49
CA PRO A 9 0.20 1.17 12.63
C PRO A 9 0.73 1.94 11.42
N ILE A 10 0.24 1.64 10.22
CA ILE A 10 0.60 2.37 9.00
C ILE A 10 -0.05 3.75 9.04
N LEU A 11 -1.35 3.81 9.38
CA LEU A 11 -2.09 5.05 9.49
C LEU A 11 -1.46 6.00 10.52
N ASP A 12 -1.14 5.49 11.70
CA ASP A 12 -0.51 6.26 12.78
C ASP A 12 0.87 6.78 12.36
N ARG A 13 1.68 5.94 11.69
CA ARG A 13 3.03 6.33 11.21
C ARG A 13 3.00 7.51 10.24
N TYR A 14 1.98 7.58 9.39
CA TYR A 14 1.87 8.62 8.36
C TYR A 14 0.95 9.77 8.75
N ASP A 15 0.31 9.71 9.93
CA ASP A 15 -0.72 10.64 10.38
C ASP A 15 -1.85 10.79 9.35
N LEU A 16 -2.41 9.66 8.91
CA LEU A 16 -3.43 9.58 7.88
C LEU A 16 -4.62 8.72 8.32
N THR A 17 -5.77 8.95 7.70
CA THR A 17 -6.95 8.09 7.82
C THR A 17 -7.11 7.16 6.60
N ILE A 18 -8.04 6.19 6.67
CA ILE A 18 -8.41 5.41 5.48
C ILE A 18 -9.01 6.27 4.37
N ALA A 19 -9.77 7.32 4.73
CA ALA A 19 -10.34 8.24 3.75
C ALA A 19 -9.24 8.98 2.97
N ASP A 20 -8.15 9.36 3.64
CA ASP A 20 -6.97 9.97 3.01
C ASP A 20 -6.30 9.05 1.99
N LEU A 21 -6.21 7.75 2.31
CA LEU A 21 -5.63 6.76 1.39
C LEU A 21 -6.49 6.59 0.14
N ARG A 22 -7.82 6.67 0.26
CA ARG A 22 -8.76 6.64 -0.88
C ARG A 22 -8.76 7.94 -1.68
N GLY A 23 -8.56 9.07 -1.01
CA GLY A 23 -8.53 10.40 -1.63
C GLY A 23 -7.44 10.57 -2.71
N PRO A 24 -7.58 11.53 -3.64
CA PRO A 24 -6.73 11.67 -4.83
C PRO A 24 -5.31 12.21 -4.56
N CYS A 25 -4.98 12.64 -3.34
CA CYS A 25 -3.71 13.29 -3.00
C CYS A 25 -2.50 12.43 -3.38
N ARG A 26 -1.47 13.03 -4.00
CA ARG A 26 -0.26 12.33 -4.47
C ARG A 26 1.04 12.81 -3.81
N LEU A 27 0.96 13.58 -2.72
CA LEU A 27 2.14 13.93 -1.94
C LEU A 27 2.84 12.65 -1.46
N ASN A 28 4.17 12.69 -1.38
CA ASN A 28 5.00 11.50 -1.10
C ASN A 28 4.51 10.71 0.11
N ARG A 29 4.13 11.37 1.23
CA ARG A 29 3.61 10.68 2.41
C ARG A 29 2.39 9.79 2.14
N TYR A 30 1.45 10.26 1.31
CA TYR A 30 0.25 9.49 0.94
C TYR A 30 0.61 8.33 0.01
N VAL A 31 1.51 8.57 -0.95
CA VAL A 31 1.97 7.53 -1.88
C VAL A 31 2.71 6.42 -1.14
N HIS A 32 3.59 6.76 -0.20
CA HIS A 32 4.30 5.80 0.63
C HIS A 32 3.35 5.03 1.55
N ALA A 33 2.39 5.71 2.19
CA ALA A 33 1.37 5.05 2.99
C ALA A 33 0.54 4.05 2.17
N ARG A 34 0.08 4.43 0.96
CA ARG A 34 -0.62 3.50 0.06
C ARG A 34 0.24 2.31 -0.32
N ARG A 35 1.52 2.51 -0.67
CA ARG A 35 2.44 1.41 -0.98
C ARG A 35 2.61 0.45 0.20
N ALA A 36 2.71 0.97 1.42
CA ALA A 36 2.78 0.15 2.63
C ALA A 36 1.51 -0.68 2.82
N VAL A 37 0.33 -0.08 2.63
CA VAL A 37 -0.96 -0.79 2.69
C VAL A 37 -1.08 -1.85 1.60
N ILE A 38 -0.72 -1.53 0.35
CA ILE A 38 -0.71 -2.51 -0.75
C ILE A 38 0.19 -3.69 -0.39
N ARG A 39 1.41 -3.44 0.09
CA ARG A 39 2.34 -4.51 0.50
C ARG A 39 1.75 -5.38 1.61
N LEU A 40 1.11 -4.77 2.61
CA LEU A 40 0.46 -5.49 3.70
C LEU A 40 -0.68 -6.39 3.20
N LEU A 41 -1.60 -5.84 2.41
CA LEU A 41 -2.79 -6.57 1.93
C LEU A 41 -2.46 -7.66 0.90
N ARG A 42 -1.36 -7.48 0.17
CA ARG A 42 -0.86 -8.45 -0.81
C ARG A 42 -0.05 -9.59 -0.18
N ALA A 43 0.38 -9.43 1.07
CA ALA A 43 1.11 -10.46 1.81
C ALA A 43 0.16 -11.36 2.62
N GLU A 44 0.67 -12.52 3.02
CA GLU A 44 0.01 -13.38 4.01
C GLU A 44 -0.17 -12.64 5.34
N PRO A 45 -1.31 -12.82 6.05
CA PRO A 45 -2.37 -13.81 5.81
C PRO A 45 -3.52 -13.30 4.91
N PHE A 46 -3.40 -12.10 4.33
CA PHE A 46 -4.52 -11.50 3.59
C PHE A 46 -4.54 -11.96 2.13
N SER A 47 -3.40 -11.90 1.45
CA SER A 47 -3.20 -12.38 0.08
C SER A 47 -4.29 -11.89 -0.89
N TRP A 48 -4.76 -10.65 -0.71
CA TRP A 48 -5.82 -10.05 -1.52
C TRP A 48 -5.41 -9.92 -2.98
N SER A 49 -6.31 -10.08 -3.93
CA SER A 49 -6.03 -9.82 -5.35
C SER A 49 -5.78 -8.33 -5.62
N LEU A 50 -5.16 -7.99 -6.77
CA LEU A 50 -4.97 -6.60 -7.20
C LEU A 50 -6.31 -5.84 -7.30
N MET A 51 -7.36 -6.53 -7.78
CA MET A 51 -8.70 -5.97 -7.85
C MET A 51 -9.26 -5.69 -6.46
N ALA A 52 -9.18 -6.64 -5.52
CA ALA A 52 -9.70 -6.45 -4.16
C ALA A 52 -8.99 -5.29 -3.43
N VAL A 53 -7.67 -5.15 -3.62
CA VAL A 53 -6.92 -4.00 -3.09
C VAL A 53 -7.35 -2.69 -3.77
N GLY A 54 -7.58 -2.72 -5.07
CA GLY A 54 -8.09 -1.59 -5.85
C GLY A 54 -9.44 -1.11 -5.36
N ASP A 55 -10.41 -2.01 -5.24
CA ASP A 55 -11.75 -1.75 -4.72
C ASP A 55 -11.68 -1.15 -3.30
N TYR A 56 -10.80 -1.68 -2.46
CA TYR A 56 -10.63 -1.18 -1.10
C TYR A 56 -10.02 0.23 -1.02
N LEU A 57 -9.09 0.55 -1.91
CA LEU A 57 -8.37 1.82 -1.95
C LEU A 57 -9.00 2.85 -2.91
N ASP A 58 -10.13 2.53 -3.54
CA ASP A 58 -10.76 3.35 -4.58
C ASP A 58 -9.78 3.66 -5.74
N ARG A 59 -9.17 2.59 -6.26
CA ARG A 59 -8.15 2.64 -7.32
C ARG A 59 -8.32 1.53 -8.34
N ASP A 60 -8.00 1.86 -9.58
CA ASP A 60 -7.93 0.85 -10.63
C ASP A 60 -6.83 -0.19 -10.34
N ALA A 61 -7.07 -1.44 -10.71
CA ALA A 61 -6.14 -2.55 -10.51
C ALA A 61 -4.77 -2.30 -11.17
N SER A 62 -4.72 -1.58 -12.31
CA SER A 62 -3.46 -1.20 -12.96
C SER A 62 -2.66 -0.20 -12.13
N THR A 63 -3.32 0.66 -11.33
CA THR A 63 -2.66 1.54 -10.38
C THR A 63 -2.02 0.74 -9.25
N ILE A 64 -2.70 -0.29 -8.75
CA ILE A 64 -2.14 -1.20 -7.74
C ILE A 64 -0.92 -1.94 -8.31
N LEU A 65 -1.03 -2.47 -9.54
CA LEU A 65 0.09 -3.13 -10.23
C LEU A 65 1.29 -2.20 -10.41
N HIS A 66 1.05 -0.93 -10.77
CA HIS A 66 2.11 0.08 -10.87
C HIS A 66 2.82 0.29 -9.53
N HIS A 67 2.06 0.38 -8.43
CA HIS A 67 2.64 0.48 -7.10
C HIS A 67 3.46 -0.75 -6.71
N GLU A 68 3.00 -1.97 -7.00
CA GLU A 68 3.76 -3.20 -6.73
C GLU A 68 5.11 -3.22 -7.46
N ARG A 69 5.11 -2.89 -8.76
CA ARG A 69 6.34 -2.81 -9.54
C ARG A 69 7.33 -1.80 -8.95
N ALA A 70 6.83 -0.64 -8.52
CA ALA A 70 7.66 0.36 -7.88
C ALA A 70 8.21 -0.08 -6.51
N ILE A 71 7.45 -0.85 -5.73
CA ILE A 71 7.91 -1.42 -4.45
C ILE A 71 9.03 -2.46 -4.69
N ALA A 72 8.85 -3.34 -5.67
CA ALA A 72 9.84 -4.36 -6.02
C ALA A 72 11.17 -3.73 -6.49
N ALA A 73 11.11 -2.70 -7.33
CA ALA A 73 12.29 -1.99 -7.80
C ALA A 73 13.12 -1.38 -6.65
N HIS A 74 12.46 -0.76 -5.66
CA HIS A 74 13.15 -0.17 -4.51
C HIS A 74 13.72 -1.22 -3.54
N SER A 75 13.10 -2.39 -3.49
CA SER A 75 13.58 -3.49 -2.65
C SER A 75 14.84 -4.15 -3.24
N MET A 76 15.05 -4.06 -4.57
CA MET A 76 16.28 -4.52 -5.23
C MET A 76 17.45 -3.53 -5.08
N GLU A 77 17.18 -2.26 -4.81
CA GLU A 77 18.20 -1.22 -4.62
C GLU A 77 18.92 -1.40 -3.27
N LEU A 78 18.17 -1.75 -2.22
CA LEU A 78 18.72 -2.03 -0.89
C LEU A 78 19.56 -3.32 -0.79
N VAL A 79 19.41 -4.25 -1.74
CA VAL A 79 20.14 -5.55 -1.74
C VAL A 79 21.46 -5.46 -2.51
N ARG A 80 21.72 -4.37 -3.24
CA ARG A 80 22.94 -4.19 -4.03
C ARG A 80 24.07 -3.48 -3.30
N ASP A 81 23.81 -3.00 -2.08
CA ASP A 81 24.74 -2.28 -1.22
C ASP A 81 25.28 -3.14 -0.05
N GLU A 82 25.03 -4.46 -0.06
CA GLU A 82 25.63 -5.47 0.84
C GLU A 82 26.62 -6.37 0.06
#